data_AF-A0A7S2AJ15-F1
#
_entry.id   AF-A0A7S2AJ15-F1
#
_cell.length_a   1.000
_cell.length_b   1.000
_cell.length_c   1.000
_cell.angle_alpha   90.00
_cell.angle_beta   90.00
_cell.angle_gamma   90.00
#
_symmetry.space_group_name_H-M   'P 1'
#
loop_
_entity.id
_entity.type
_entity.pdbx_description
1 polymer ?
#
loop_
_entity_poly.entity_id
_entity_poly.type
_entity_poly.pdbx_seq_one_letter_code
_entity_poly.pdbx_strand_id
1 'polypeptide(L)'
;GVIFSTDEFVLNSPTPSSVKNWISQGLQAEAAVILAEIIIGGESRGPHLFWADIADRSEDGVITSRPGVVTTSLPLKTALRGLDNATIAFKDFRVQRSGLLSRFCTVNKGGDYELALPKGCKRMVDILLSRLLTGRICLSEASIAHAMSRVRRSYEYTNGRELWRGRKERGPMMVDMPLVRGTLRDYSRTLAILARFLEATREEVAECIRNDTFNADMIEATCMCKFLGTGFAVDSNSAMRKVLGAQALMDSSWLGDASFLPNATSAAEGDNTVMELKVVQDMVRGRTSILPLGLFAKATFSCGPQGRRAVAVYLIRLLRAQLLGKRALQDGQLLKDLAWARAHLRILTTWSKACDSPSDARPAVSSSWLQSYERVLMRFPVPVQA
;
A
#
# COMPACT_ATOMS: atom_id res chain seq x y z
N GLY A 1 32.11 3.31 2.29
CA GLY A 1 33.13 2.83 3.24
C GLY A 1 33.44 3.95 4.23
N VAL A 2 33.94 3.61 5.42
CA VAL A 2 34.38 4.62 6.40
C VAL A 2 35.82 5.03 6.12
N ILE A 3 36.12 6.32 6.12
CA ILE A 3 37.48 6.85 6.13
C ILE A 3 37.76 7.42 7.52
N PHE A 4 38.48 6.65 8.35
CA PHE A 4 38.75 7.02 9.75
C PHE A 4 39.63 8.25 9.90
N SER A 5 40.52 8.52 8.94
CA SER A 5 41.42 9.68 8.98
C SER A 5 40.72 11.02 8.78
N THR A 6 39.53 11.05 8.17
CA THR A 6 38.78 12.29 7.89
C THR A 6 37.45 12.40 8.64
N ASP A 7 37.11 11.43 9.51
CA ASP A 7 35.82 11.35 10.22
C ASP A 7 34.59 11.36 9.27
N GLU A 8 34.73 10.73 8.11
CA GLU A 8 33.73 10.74 7.03
C GLU A 8 33.36 9.32 6.56
N PHE A 9 32.13 9.19 6.07
CA PHE A 9 31.70 8.12 5.19
C PHE A 9 31.85 8.53 3.73
N VAL A 10 32.27 7.60 2.89
CA VAL A 10 32.22 7.75 1.42
C VAL A 10 31.12 6.88 0.86
N LEU A 11 30.15 7.53 0.22
CA LEU A 11 29.00 6.92 -0.45
C LEU A 11 29.31 6.77 -1.94
N ASN A 12 29.02 5.58 -2.46
CA ASN A 12 29.26 5.22 -3.85
C ASN A 12 28.08 4.39 -4.39
N SER A 13 27.76 4.60 -5.67
CA SER A 13 26.88 3.76 -6.49
C SER A 13 27.76 2.91 -7.42
N PRO A 14 28.29 1.76 -6.95
CA PRO A 14 29.31 1.00 -7.69
C PRO A 14 28.81 0.36 -8.99
N THR A 15 27.48 0.17 -9.11
CA THR A 15 26.86 -0.44 -10.29
C THR A 15 25.67 0.39 -10.78
N PRO A 16 25.27 0.27 -12.06
CA PRO A 16 24.05 0.91 -12.54
C PRO A 16 22.79 0.55 -11.73
N SER A 17 22.71 -0.67 -11.20
CA SER A 17 21.59 -1.13 -10.35
C SER A 17 21.59 -0.53 -8.94
N SER A 18 22.68 0.09 -8.50
CA SER A 18 22.80 0.74 -7.19
C SER A 18 22.44 2.23 -7.20
N VAL A 19 22.21 2.79 -8.41
CA VAL A 19 21.69 4.15 -8.58
C VAL A 19 20.31 4.22 -7.94
N LYS A 20 20.10 5.24 -7.09
CA LYS A 20 18.80 5.46 -6.47
C LYS A 20 17.80 5.83 -7.56
N ASN A 21 16.62 5.24 -7.51
CA ASN A 21 15.61 5.39 -8.54
C ASN A 21 14.28 5.78 -7.90
N TRP A 22 13.42 6.48 -8.64
CA TRP A 22 12.12 6.98 -8.20
C TRP A 22 12.16 7.94 -7.01
N ILE A 23 13.24 8.71 -6.86
CA ILE A 23 13.36 9.68 -5.77
C ILE A 23 12.49 10.91 -6.10
N SER A 24 11.38 11.06 -5.39
CA SER A 24 10.53 12.26 -5.46
C SER A 24 11.32 13.49 -4.98
N GLN A 25 11.09 14.66 -5.57
CA GLN A 25 11.88 15.87 -5.28
C GLN A 25 13.36 15.75 -5.63
N GLY A 26 13.72 14.77 -6.47
CA GLY A 26 15.13 14.47 -6.76
C GLY A 26 15.84 15.52 -7.61
N LEU A 27 15.11 16.46 -8.23
CA LEU A 27 15.69 17.59 -8.96
C LEU A 27 15.69 18.89 -8.14
N GLN A 28 14.94 18.93 -7.03
CA GLN A 28 14.72 20.14 -6.24
C GLN A 28 15.23 20.07 -4.80
N ALA A 29 15.47 18.87 -4.28
CA ALA A 29 15.92 18.66 -2.92
C ALA A 29 17.39 19.08 -2.72
N GLU A 30 17.63 19.89 -1.68
CA GLU A 30 18.97 20.29 -1.24
C GLU A 30 19.59 19.24 -0.32
N ALA A 31 18.76 18.51 0.43
CA ALA A 31 19.21 17.47 1.36
C ALA A 31 18.37 16.19 1.23
N ALA A 32 18.96 15.06 1.60
CA ALA A 32 18.34 13.76 1.51
C ALA A 32 18.69 12.84 2.68
N VAL A 33 17.76 11.94 2.99
CA VAL A 33 18.03 10.74 3.78
C VAL A 33 18.39 9.61 2.81
N ILE A 34 19.66 9.20 2.82
CA ILE A 34 20.23 8.24 1.90
C ILE A 34 20.35 6.87 2.59
N LEU A 35 19.65 5.88 2.03
CA LEU A 35 19.80 4.48 2.44
C LEU A 35 21.03 3.86 1.78
N ALA A 36 22.05 3.50 2.55
CA ALA A 36 23.28 2.88 2.05
C ALA A 36 23.77 1.77 2.99
N GLU A 37 24.52 0.82 2.43
CA GLU A 37 25.17 -0.23 3.22
C GLU A 37 26.45 0.33 3.87
N ILE A 38 26.60 0.07 5.17
CA ILE A 38 27.85 0.39 5.88
C ILE A 38 28.85 -0.74 5.64
N ILE A 39 30.07 -0.36 5.26
CA ILE A 39 31.22 -1.26 5.14
C ILE A 39 32.33 -0.75 6.05
N ILE A 40 32.74 -1.57 7.02
CA ILE A 40 33.78 -1.29 8.03
C ILE A 40 34.79 -2.44 7.99
N GLY A 41 36.07 -2.14 7.77
CA GLY A 41 37.12 -3.17 7.69
C GLY A 41 36.89 -4.21 6.58
N GLY A 42 36.18 -3.84 5.51
CA GLY A 42 35.80 -4.77 4.43
C GLY A 42 34.55 -5.59 4.72
N GLU A 43 33.97 -5.51 5.92
CA GLU A 43 32.76 -6.24 6.30
C GLU A 43 31.51 -5.38 6.16
N SER A 44 30.44 -5.96 5.61
CA SER A 44 29.12 -5.36 5.60
C SER A 44 28.49 -5.35 6.99
N ARG A 45 27.90 -4.22 7.36
CA ARG A 45 27.01 -4.06 8.53
C ARG A 45 25.54 -3.90 8.12
N GLY A 46 25.23 -4.02 6.83
CA GLY A 46 23.88 -3.90 6.29
C GLY A 46 23.40 -2.44 6.13
N PRO A 47 22.11 -2.26 5.82
CA PRO A 47 21.55 -0.98 5.39
C PRO A 47 21.32 0.01 6.53
N HIS A 48 21.73 1.25 6.32
CA HIS A 48 21.69 2.38 7.26
C HIS A 48 21.27 3.67 6.56
N LEU A 49 20.81 4.65 7.35
CA LEU A 49 20.36 5.95 6.85
C LEU A 49 21.38 7.04 7.16
N PHE A 50 21.66 7.86 6.15
CA PHE A 50 22.56 9.02 6.23
C PHE A 50 21.79 10.28 5.86
N TRP A 51 21.85 11.31 6.69
CA TRP A 51 21.46 12.65 6.31
C TRP A 51 22.65 13.36 5.67
N ALA A 52 22.44 13.96 4.50
CA ALA A 52 23.44 14.80 3.84
C ALA A 52 22.78 15.82 2.92
N ASP A 53 23.42 16.97 2.77
CA ASP A 53 23.10 17.92 1.70
C ASP A 53 23.67 17.36 0.38
N ILE A 54 22.81 17.24 -0.63
CA ILE A 54 23.13 16.66 -1.94
C ILE A 54 23.18 17.71 -3.06
N ALA A 55 22.69 18.92 -2.79
CA ALA A 55 22.69 20.05 -3.71
C ALA A 55 22.67 21.37 -2.95
N ASP A 56 23.09 22.44 -3.60
CA ASP A 56 23.00 23.81 -3.10
C ASP A 56 21.99 24.61 -3.95
N ARG A 57 21.24 25.51 -3.31
CA ARG A 57 20.34 26.45 -3.98
C ARG A 57 20.96 27.85 -3.98
N SER A 58 21.08 28.44 -5.16
CA SER A 58 21.49 29.83 -5.31
C SER A 58 20.33 30.80 -4.99
N GLU A 59 20.65 32.09 -4.86
CA GLU A 59 19.66 33.15 -4.55
C GLU A 59 18.54 33.27 -5.61
N ASP A 60 18.85 32.99 -6.88
CA ASP A 60 17.89 32.94 -7.99
C ASP A 60 17.13 31.60 -8.08
N GLY A 61 17.36 30.68 -7.13
CA GLY A 61 16.62 29.43 -6.98
C GLY A 61 17.12 28.26 -7.81
N VAL A 62 18.27 28.38 -8.46
CA VAL A 62 18.89 27.31 -9.25
C VAL A 62 19.49 26.25 -8.33
N ILE A 63 19.16 24.98 -8.60
CA ILE A 63 19.69 23.83 -7.86
C ILE A 63 20.94 23.29 -8.55
N THR A 64 22.05 23.23 -7.82
CA THR A 64 23.32 22.66 -8.29
C THR A 64 23.72 21.48 -7.41
N SER A 65 23.82 20.28 -7.97
CA SER A 65 24.25 19.10 -7.22
C SER A 65 25.67 19.26 -6.66
N ARG A 66 25.88 18.79 -5.43
CA ARG A 66 27.20 18.82 -4.79
C ARG A 66 28.18 17.84 -5.48
N PRO A 67 29.50 18.06 -5.34
CA PRO A 67 30.51 17.17 -5.92
C PRO A 67 30.26 15.69 -5.55
N GLY A 68 30.27 14.82 -6.56
CA GLY A 68 30.00 13.40 -6.38
C GLY A 68 28.52 13.01 -6.37
N VAL A 69 27.60 13.95 -6.53
CA VAL A 69 26.16 13.68 -6.72
C VAL A 69 25.78 13.94 -8.17
N VAL A 70 25.13 12.97 -8.81
CA VAL A 70 24.58 13.11 -10.16
C VAL A 70 23.09 12.79 -10.12
N THR A 71 22.26 13.76 -10.52
CA THR A 71 20.81 13.61 -10.62
C THR A 71 20.38 13.52 -12.09
N THR A 72 19.36 12.73 -12.39
CA THR A 72 18.79 12.66 -13.74
C THR A 72 17.28 12.50 -13.68
N SER A 73 16.56 13.33 -14.41
CA SER A 73 15.09 13.28 -14.45
C SER A 73 14.60 11.94 -15.01
N LEU A 74 13.53 11.39 -14.41
CA LEU A 74 12.87 10.21 -14.95
C LEU A 74 11.96 10.55 -16.15
N PRO A 75 11.70 9.57 -17.03
CA PRO A 75 10.74 9.73 -18.13
C PRO A 75 9.32 10.12 -17.65
N LEU A 76 8.50 10.55 -18.61
CA LEU A 76 7.11 10.92 -18.37
C LEU A 76 6.33 9.77 -17.71
N LYS A 77 5.57 10.11 -16.66
CA LYS A 77 4.75 9.18 -15.89
C LYS A 77 3.30 9.16 -16.37
N THR A 78 2.63 8.03 -16.14
CA THR A 78 1.18 7.88 -16.37
C THR A 78 0.32 8.57 -15.32
N ALA A 79 0.85 8.76 -14.10
CA ALA A 79 0.20 9.45 -13.00
C ALA A 79 1.20 10.34 -12.26
N LEU A 80 0.70 11.24 -11.41
CA LEU A 80 1.53 12.08 -10.53
C LEU A 80 2.61 12.86 -11.31
N ARG A 81 2.24 13.38 -12.49
CA ARG A 81 3.16 14.06 -13.42
C ARG A 81 3.86 15.28 -12.80
N GLY A 82 3.23 15.92 -11.80
CA GLY A 82 3.81 17.04 -11.06
C GLY A 82 4.96 16.69 -10.12
N LEU A 83 5.26 15.40 -9.90
CA LEU A 83 6.44 14.99 -9.14
C LEU A 83 7.67 14.98 -10.05
N ASP A 84 8.75 15.62 -9.64
CA ASP A 84 10.06 15.66 -10.29
C ASP A 84 10.92 14.44 -9.93
N ASN A 85 10.38 13.23 -10.13
CA ASN A 85 11.12 12.02 -9.80
C ASN A 85 12.43 11.93 -10.58
N ALA A 86 13.51 11.60 -9.89
CA ALA A 86 14.85 11.48 -10.46
C ALA A 86 15.53 10.17 -10.07
N THR A 87 16.57 9.84 -10.82
CA THR A 87 17.65 8.99 -10.34
C THR A 87 18.70 9.84 -9.61
N ILE A 88 19.36 9.25 -8.61
CA ILE A 88 20.48 9.88 -7.90
C ILE A 88 21.61 8.86 -7.78
N ALA A 89 22.76 9.18 -8.35
CA ALA A 89 23.98 8.39 -8.27
C ALA A 89 25.02 9.11 -7.42
N PHE A 90 25.78 8.33 -6.65
CA PHE A 90 26.85 8.84 -5.81
C PHE A 90 28.20 8.33 -6.31
N LYS A 91 29.19 9.21 -6.43
CA LYS A 91 30.57 8.89 -6.79
C LYS A 91 31.50 9.64 -5.84
N ASP A 92 32.13 8.88 -4.95
CA ASP A 92 33.03 9.38 -3.90
C ASP A 92 32.43 10.53 -3.09
N PHE A 93 31.11 10.48 -2.87
CA PHE A 93 30.38 11.50 -2.15
C PHE A 93 30.67 11.37 -0.65
N ARG A 94 31.21 12.43 -0.05
CA ARG A 94 31.64 12.45 1.36
C ARG A 94 30.52 12.95 2.26
N VAL A 95 30.26 12.19 3.32
CA VAL A 95 29.26 12.51 4.35
C VAL A 95 29.95 12.46 5.70
N GLN A 96 29.86 13.53 6.48
CA GLN A 96 30.39 13.58 7.85
C GLN A 96 29.82 12.42 8.69
N ARG A 97 30.60 11.85 9.63
CA ARG A 97 30.13 10.74 10.46
C ARG A 97 28.86 11.09 11.25
N SER A 98 28.70 12.36 11.64
CA SER A 98 27.49 12.89 12.29
C SER A 98 26.24 12.86 11.41
N GLY A 99 26.38 12.68 10.09
CA GLY A 99 25.26 12.46 9.17
C GLY A 99 24.62 11.07 9.32
N LEU A 100 25.27 10.10 9.98
CA LEU A 100 24.65 8.81 10.27
C LEU A 100 23.48 8.99 11.25
N LEU A 101 22.28 8.50 10.88
CA LEU A 101 21.13 8.52 11.78
C LEU A 101 21.29 7.46 12.88
N SER A 102 21.95 7.86 13.97
CA SER A 102 22.57 6.95 14.94
C SER A 102 21.68 6.54 16.12
N ARG A 103 20.35 6.63 16.00
CA ARG A 103 19.44 6.29 17.11
C ARG A 103 19.51 4.80 17.51
N PHE A 104 19.73 3.92 16.53
CA PHE A 104 19.71 2.46 16.74
C PHE A 104 21.03 1.77 16.36
N CYS A 105 22.01 2.55 15.94
CA CYS A 105 23.37 2.10 15.67
C CYS A 105 24.34 3.25 15.92
N THR A 106 25.54 2.95 16.37
CA THR A 106 26.62 3.93 16.48
C THR A 106 27.84 3.41 15.74
N VAL A 107 28.58 4.35 15.13
CA VAL A 107 29.94 4.14 14.63
C VAL A 107 30.80 5.18 15.31
N ASN A 108 31.76 4.74 16.13
CA ASN A 108 32.66 5.67 16.81
C ASN A 108 33.83 6.08 15.88
N LYS A 109 34.70 6.99 16.33
CA LYS A 109 35.86 7.45 15.55
C LYS A 109 36.88 6.34 15.24
N GLY A 110 36.97 5.33 16.12
CA GLY A 110 37.83 4.15 15.93
C GLY A 110 37.26 3.13 14.95
N GLY A 111 36.00 3.27 14.56
CA GLY A 111 35.31 2.33 13.67
C GLY A 111 34.56 1.20 14.37
N ASP A 112 34.44 1.26 15.70
CA ASP A 112 33.60 0.31 16.42
C ASP A 112 32.14 0.57 16.08
N TYR A 113 31.46 -0.51 15.70
CA TYR A 113 30.06 -0.52 15.32
C TYR A 113 29.24 -1.18 16.42
N GLU A 114 28.28 -0.46 16.98
CA GLU A 114 27.38 -0.98 18.01
C GLU A 114 25.93 -0.85 17.56
N LEU A 115 25.12 -1.86 17.89
CA LEU A 115 23.70 -1.92 17.58
C LEU A 115 22.89 -1.75 18.87
N ALA A 116 21.89 -0.86 18.81
CA ALA A 116 20.95 -0.61 19.89
C ALA A 116 19.51 -0.76 19.37
N LEU A 117 19.13 -1.99 19.01
CA LEU A 117 17.82 -2.27 18.42
C LEU A 117 16.73 -2.36 19.50
N PRO A 118 15.51 -1.84 19.25
CA PRO A 118 14.36 -2.05 20.12
C PRO A 118 13.99 -3.53 20.24
N LYS A 119 13.26 -3.86 21.31
CA LYS A 119 12.78 -5.22 21.56
C LYS A 119 11.97 -5.74 20.35
N GLY A 120 12.30 -6.94 19.88
CA GLY A 120 11.64 -7.58 18.73
C GLY A 120 12.29 -7.31 17.37
N CYS A 121 13.17 -6.32 17.25
CA CYS A 121 14.01 -6.12 16.07
C CYS A 121 15.31 -6.94 16.20
N LYS A 122 15.71 -7.64 15.14
CA LYS A 122 16.98 -8.40 15.13
C LYS A 122 18.04 -7.75 14.24
N ARG A 123 17.61 -6.98 13.25
CA ARG A 123 18.48 -6.31 12.26
C ARG A 123 17.98 -4.90 11.99
N MET A 124 18.86 -4.02 11.51
CA MET A 124 18.49 -2.64 11.14
C MET A 124 17.35 -2.60 10.11
N VAL A 125 17.32 -3.53 9.15
CA VAL A 125 16.24 -3.63 8.16
C VAL A 125 14.86 -3.81 8.78
N ASP A 126 14.75 -4.43 9.96
CA ASP A 126 13.47 -4.63 10.63
C ASP A 126 12.87 -3.28 11.09
N ILE A 127 13.73 -2.34 11.52
CA ILE A 127 13.35 -0.95 11.87
C ILE A 127 13.00 -0.15 10.62
N LEU A 128 13.78 -0.27 9.55
CA LEU A 128 13.50 0.46 8.31
C LEU A 128 12.13 0.06 7.74
N LEU A 129 11.78 -1.22 7.80
CA LEU A 129 10.49 -1.73 7.35
C LEU A 129 9.32 -1.29 8.24
N SER A 130 9.54 -1.05 9.54
CA SER A 130 8.49 -0.57 10.44
C SER A 130 8.07 0.88 10.15
N ARG A 131 8.98 1.69 9.58
CA ARG A 131 8.66 3.06 9.15
C ARG A 131 7.73 3.13 7.94
N LEU A 132 7.69 2.10 7.11
CA LEU A 132 6.79 2.02 5.95
C LEU A 132 5.33 1.74 6.35
N LEU A 133 5.07 1.37 7.62
CA LEU A 133 3.72 1.01 8.06
C LEU A 133 2.74 2.19 7.95
N THR A 134 3.15 3.39 8.35
CA THR A 134 2.31 4.59 8.25
C THR A 134 2.07 4.98 6.80
N GLY A 135 3.11 4.95 5.97
CA GLY A 135 3.03 5.25 4.54
C GLY A 135 2.01 4.35 3.82
N ARG A 136 2.02 3.04 4.13
CA ARG A 136 1.04 2.08 3.58
C ARG A 136 -0.40 2.46 3.90
N ILE A 137 -0.69 2.86 5.14
CA ILE A 137 -2.05 3.25 5.55
C ILE A 137 -2.46 4.55 4.85
N CYS A 138 -1.61 5.58 4.92
CA CYS A 138 -1.89 6.89 4.31
C CYS A 138 -2.16 6.78 2.79
N LEU A 139 -1.34 6.02 2.06
CA LEU A 139 -1.54 5.81 0.62
C LEU A 139 -2.82 5.03 0.31
N SER A 140 -3.18 4.08 1.17
CA SER A 140 -4.41 3.29 1.02
C SER A 140 -5.64 4.14 1.27
N GLU A 141 -5.63 4.98 2.31
CA GLU A 141 -6.72 5.91 2.61
C GLU A 141 -6.87 6.95 1.49
N ALA A 142 -5.76 7.52 1.01
CA ALA A 142 -5.76 8.44 -0.12
C ALA A 142 -6.35 7.78 -1.39
N SER A 143 -6.02 6.52 -1.65
CA SER A 143 -6.54 5.76 -2.80
C SER A 143 -8.03 5.49 -2.70
N ILE A 144 -8.52 5.09 -1.51
CA ILE A 144 -9.94 4.87 -1.25
C ILE A 144 -10.72 6.19 -1.36
N ALA A 145 -10.23 7.28 -0.75
CA ALA A 145 -10.85 8.59 -0.84
C ALA A 145 -10.90 9.08 -2.30
N HIS A 146 -9.83 8.87 -3.06
CA HIS A 146 -9.79 9.17 -4.48
C HIS A 146 -10.85 8.38 -5.24
N ALA A 147 -10.93 7.06 -5.05
CA ALA A 147 -11.92 6.20 -5.70
C ALA A 147 -13.37 6.58 -5.32
N MET A 148 -13.63 6.94 -4.06
CA MET A 148 -14.93 7.46 -3.62
C MET A 148 -15.33 8.72 -4.38
N SER A 149 -14.38 9.66 -4.55
CA SER A 149 -14.59 10.87 -5.36
C SER A 149 -14.94 10.53 -6.82
N ARG A 150 -14.25 9.54 -7.42
CA ARG A 150 -14.55 9.11 -8.79
C ARG A 150 -15.91 8.45 -8.92
N VAL A 151 -16.30 7.58 -7.98
CA VAL A 151 -17.62 6.93 -7.96
C VAL A 151 -18.72 7.98 -7.78
N ARG A 152 -18.52 8.98 -6.90
CA ARG A 152 -19.46 10.08 -6.72
C ARG A 152 -19.67 10.88 -8.00
N ARG A 153 -18.60 11.32 -8.68
CA ARG A 153 -18.71 12.04 -9.95
C ARG A 153 -19.35 11.19 -11.05
N SER A 154 -19.09 9.89 -11.04
CA SER A 154 -19.76 8.92 -11.93
C SER A 154 -21.26 8.86 -11.69
N TYR A 155 -21.68 8.84 -10.42
CA TYR A 155 -23.08 8.93 -10.05
C TYR A 155 -23.71 10.24 -10.51
N GLU A 156 -23.08 11.40 -10.24
CA GLU A 156 -23.57 12.73 -10.65
C GLU A 156 -23.78 12.80 -12.17
N TYR A 157 -22.81 12.32 -12.96
CA TYR A 157 -22.93 12.25 -14.42
C TYR A 157 -24.08 11.34 -14.87
N THR A 158 -24.15 10.11 -14.35
CA THR A 158 -25.19 9.15 -14.77
C THR A 158 -26.60 9.58 -14.35
N ASN A 159 -26.71 10.32 -13.25
CA ASN A 159 -27.96 10.89 -12.77
C ASN A 159 -28.44 12.07 -13.61
N GLY A 160 -27.52 12.79 -14.28
CA GLY A 160 -27.83 13.89 -15.22
C GLY A 160 -27.89 13.49 -16.69
N ARG A 161 -27.46 12.26 -17.05
CA ARG A 161 -27.40 11.80 -18.43
C ARG A 161 -28.68 11.08 -18.85
N GLU A 162 -29.52 11.76 -19.64
CA GLU A 162 -30.66 11.14 -20.32
C GLU A 162 -30.18 10.24 -21.47
N LEU A 163 -30.76 9.04 -21.56
CA LEU A 163 -30.54 8.11 -22.67
C LEU A 163 -31.57 8.32 -23.79
N TRP A 164 -31.41 7.59 -24.89
CA TRP A 164 -32.34 7.64 -26.00
C TRP A 164 -33.80 7.45 -25.55
N ARG A 165 -34.63 8.46 -25.81
CA ARG A 165 -36.04 8.51 -25.38
C ARG A 165 -37.01 7.80 -26.32
N GLY A 166 -36.58 7.50 -27.55
CA GLY A 166 -37.47 6.99 -28.59
C GLY A 166 -38.66 7.93 -28.82
N ARG A 167 -39.88 7.40 -28.74
CA ARG A 167 -41.14 8.16 -28.90
C ARG A 167 -41.66 8.80 -27.61
N LYS A 168 -40.98 8.64 -26.47
CA LYS A 168 -41.40 9.20 -25.18
C LYS A 168 -40.97 10.66 -25.04
N GLU A 169 -41.67 11.42 -24.20
CA GLU A 169 -41.29 12.81 -23.86
C GLU A 169 -39.90 12.89 -23.22
N ARG A 170 -39.58 11.90 -22.36
CA ARG A 170 -38.28 11.78 -21.68
C ARG A 170 -37.77 10.34 -21.71
N GLY A 171 -36.47 10.21 -21.91
CA GLY A 171 -35.74 8.95 -21.85
C GLY A 171 -35.39 8.54 -20.42
N PRO A 172 -35.06 7.27 -20.19
CA PRO A 172 -34.54 6.83 -18.90
C PRO A 172 -33.18 7.51 -18.63
N MET A 173 -32.89 7.79 -17.36
CA MET A 173 -31.56 8.29 -16.99
C MET A 173 -30.57 7.12 -17.00
N MET A 174 -29.30 7.41 -17.29
CA MET A 174 -28.25 6.39 -17.35
C MET A 174 -28.08 5.67 -16.01
N VAL A 175 -28.29 6.38 -14.89
CA VAL A 175 -28.26 5.79 -13.54
C VAL A 175 -29.30 4.70 -13.35
N ASP A 176 -30.37 4.69 -14.16
CA ASP A 176 -31.44 3.69 -14.06
C ASP A 176 -31.13 2.38 -14.77
N MET A 177 -30.09 2.36 -15.62
CA MET A 177 -29.62 1.13 -16.25
C MET A 177 -29.20 0.12 -15.17
N PRO A 178 -29.72 -1.13 -15.18
CA PRO A 178 -29.44 -2.11 -14.13
C PRO A 178 -27.94 -2.34 -13.88
N LEU A 179 -27.14 -2.38 -14.94
CA LEU A 179 -25.68 -2.55 -14.84
C LEU A 179 -25.02 -1.35 -14.17
N VAL A 180 -25.32 -0.13 -14.61
CA VAL A 180 -24.77 1.12 -14.05
C VAL A 180 -25.16 1.26 -12.57
N ARG A 181 -26.45 1.10 -12.25
CA ARG A 181 -26.97 1.14 -10.89
C ARG A 181 -26.30 0.10 -9.99
N GLY A 182 -26.16 -1.13 -10.49
CA GLY A 182 -25.52 -2.22 -9.79
C GLY A 182 -24.05 -1.93 -9.49
N THR A 183 -23.29 -1.48 -10.49
CA THR A 183 -21.88 -1.13 -10.32
C THR A 183 -21.70 0.02 -9.32
N LEU A 184 -22.44 1.13 -9.46
CA LEU A 184 -22.34 2.26 -8.53
C LEU A 184 -22.67 1.86 -7.09
N ARG A 185 -23.75 1.09 -6.89
CA ARG A 185 -24.15 0.57 -5.56
C ARG A 185 -23.07 -0.35 -4.97
N ASP A 186 -22.57 -1.29 -5.75
CA ASP A 186 -21.69 -2.33 -5.22
C ASP A 186 -20.29 -1.78 -4.92
N TYR A 187 -19.75 -0.90 -5.78
CA TYR A 187 -18.46 -0.24 -5.52
C TYR A 187 -18.54 0.81 -4.40
N SER A 188 -19.60 1.62 -4.32
CA SER A 188 -19.76 2.59 -3.22
C SER A 188 -19.83 1.92 -1.85
N ARG A 189 -20.60 0.85 -1.72
CA ARG A 189 -20.68 0.06 -0.48
C ARG A 189 -19.35 -0.57 -0.12
N THR A 190 -18.66 -1.16 -1.09
CA THR A 190 -17.36 -1.80 -0.85
C THR A 190 -16.29 -0.79 -0.43
N LEU A 191 -16.25 0.40 -1.07
CA LEU A 191 -15.35 1.49 -0.65
C LEU A 191 -15.61 1.91 0.80
N ALA A 192 -16.88 2.03 1.21
CA ALA A 192 -17.22 2.37 2.59
C ALA A 192 -16.74 1.29 3.59
N ILE A 193 -16.88 0.01 3.24
CA ILE A 193 -16.42 -1.11 4.07
C ILE A 193 -14.90 -1.09 4.22
N LEU A 194 -14.18 -0.91 3.11
CA LEU A 194 -12.72 -0.82 3.14
C LEU A 194 -12.25 0.42 3.91
N ALA A 195 -12.90 1.57 3.74
CA ALA A 195 -12.57 2.78 4.50
C ALA A 195 -12.65 2.55 6.01
N ARG A 196 -13.70 1.86 6.50
CA ARG A 196 -13.81 1.52 7.93
C ARG A 196 -12.74 0.53 8.40
N PHE A 197 -12.35 -0.42 7.55
CA PHE A 197 -11.24 -1.33 7.87
C PHE A 197 -9.89 -0.59 7.98
N LEU A 198 -9.63 0.33 7.05
CA LEU A 198 -8.44 1.18 7.06
C LEU A 198 -8.42 2.09 8.30
N GLU A 199 -9.55 2.72 8.61
CA GLU A 199 -9.69 3.62 9.77
C GLU A 199 -9.40 2.90 11.09
N ALA A 200 -10.01 1.72 11.30
CA ALA A 200 -9.75 0.91 12.50
C ALA A 200 -8.26 0.53 12.58
N THR A 201 -7.66 0.11 11.46
CA THR A 201 -6.23 -0.25 11.42
C THR A 201 -5.34 0.97 11.69
N ARG A 202 -5.69 2.16 11.19
CA ARG A 202 -4.99 3.42 11.45
C ARG A 202 -4.98 3.75 12.94
N GLU A 203 -6.11 3.59 13.62
CA GLU A 203 -6.22 3.84 15.06
C GLU A 203 -5.35 2.89 15.88
N GLU A 204 -5.39 1.59 15.56
CA GLU A 204 -4.55 0.60 16.23
C GLU A 204 -3.05 0.87 15.96
N VAL A 205 -2.66 1.23 14.73
CA VAL A 205 -1.25 1.61 14.41
C VAL A 205 -0.84 2.88 15.16
N ALA A 206 -1.71 3.87 15.28
CA ALA A 206 -1.42 5.10 16.01
C ALA A 206 -1.16 4.81 17.50
N GLU A 207 -1.89 3.87 18.10
CA GLU A 207 -1.65 3.40 19.46
C GLU A 207 -0.32 2.65 19.58
N CYS A 208 -0.01 1.74 18.64
CA CYS A 208 1.28 1.06 18.59
C CYS A 208 2.47 2.02 18.48
N ILE A 209 2.34 3.10 17.69
CA ILE A 209 3.38 4.14 17.58
C ILE A 209 3.59 4.88 18.90
N ARG A 210 2.50 5.25 19.60
CA ARG A 210 2.58 5.96 20.88
C ARG A 210 3.27 5.12 21.97
N ASN A 211 3.03 3.82 21.95
CA ASN A 211 3.49 2.91 23.01
C ASN A 211 4.73 2.07 22.62
N ASP A 212 5.23 2.17 21.39
CA ASP A 212 6.29 1.32 20.81
C ASP A 212 5.98 -0.18 20.90
N THR A 213 4.71 -0.55 20.66
CA THR A 213 4.17 -1.92 20.84
C THR A 213 3.80 -2.60 19.52
N PHE A 214 4.67 -2.51 18.51
CA PHE A 214 4.43 -3.17 17.23
C PHE A 214 4.42 -4.70 17.37
N ASN A 215 3.37 -5.34 16.83
CA ASN A 215 3.24 -6.79 16.78
C ASN A 215 3.02 -7.30 15.34
N ALA A 216 3.18 -8.61 15.14
CA ALA A 216 3.08 -9.22 13.82
C ALA A 216 1.67 -9.10 13.20
N ASP A 217 0.62 -9.21 14.03
CA ASP A 217 -0.78 -9.09 13.58
C ASP A 217 -1.09 -7.68 13.05
N MET A 218 -0.46 -6.65 13.64
CA MET A 218 -0.56 -5.26 13.20
C MET A 218 0.11 -5.04 11.84
N ILE A 219 1.31 -5.60 11.69
CA ILE A 219 2.08 -5.54 10.45
C ILE A 219 1.28 -6.24 9.34
N GLU A 220 0.68 -7.40 9.64
CA GLU A 220 -0.20 -8.13 8.72
C GLU A 220 -1.42 -7.28 8.32
N ALA A 221 -2.06 -6.59 9.27
CA ALA A 221 -3.19 -5.67 9.02
C ALA A 221 -2.83 -4.56 8.04
N THR A 222 -1.65 -3.98 8.25
CA THR A 222 -1.14 -2.88 7.45
C THR A 222 -0.83 -3.34 6.02
N CYS A 223 -0.31 -4.56 5.86
CA CYS A 223 -0.12 -5.16 4.54
C CYS A 223 -1.46 -5.38 3.83
N MET A 224 -2.49 -5.84 4.56
CA MET A 224 -3.86 -5.98 4.04
C MET A 224 -4.42 -4.64 3.58
N CYS A 225 -4.33 -3.59 4.42
CA CYS A 225 -4.76 -2.24 4.04
C CYS A 225 -4.12 -1.80 2.72
N LYS A 226 -2.82 -2.09 2.54
CA LYS A 226 -2.08 -1.71 1.34
C LYS A 226 -2.66 -2.27 0.06
N PHE A 227 -2.74 -3.60 -0.06
CA PHE A 227 -3.21 -4.22 -1.30
C PHE A 227 -4.72 -4.07 -1.49
N LEU A 228 -5.50 -4.03 -0.41
CA LEU A 228 -6.95 -3.79 -0.49
C LEU A 228 -7.25 -2.36 -0.92
N GLY A 229 -6.67 -1.36 -0.26
CA GLY A 229 -6.98 0.05 -0.50
C GLY A 229 -6.54 0.50 -1.88
N THR A 230 -5.29 0.23 -2.23
CA THR A 230 -4.74 0.67 -3.53
C THR A 230 -5.24 -0.21 -4.69
N GLY A 231 -5.29 -1.54 -4.51
CA GLY A 231 -5.77 -2.47 -5.53
C GLY A 231 -7.25 -2.26 -5.85
N PHE A 232 -8.12 -2.19 -4.83
CA PHE A 232 -9.55 -1.98 -5.05
C PHE A 232 -9.85 -0.61 -5.67
N ALA A 233 -9.05 0.42 -5.35
CA ALA A 233 -9.21 1.73 -5.97
C ALA A 233 -8.88 1.71 -7.48
N VAL A 234 -7.88 0.94 -7.91
CA VAL A 234 -7.60 0.69 -9.35
C VAL A 234 -8.82 0.03 -10.00
N ASP A 235 -9.35 -1.00 -9.37
CA ASP A 235 -10.48 -1.76 -9.91
C ASP A 235 -11.75 -0.93 -9.99
N SER A 236 -12.01 -0.10 -8.98
CA SER A 236 -13.11 0.86 -8.96
C SER A 236 -13.03 1.81 -10.15
N ASN A 237 -11.87 2.42 -10.38
CA ASN A 237 -11.69 3.33 -11.51
C ASN A 237 -11.87 2.60 -12.86
N SER A 238 -11.33 1.38 -12.98
CA SER A 238 -11.50 0.54 -14.18
C SER A 238 -12.95 0.16 -14.43
N ALA A 239 -13.70 -0.22 -13.39
CA ALA A 239 -15.10 -0.57 -13.50
C ALA A 239 -15.97 0.62 -13.89
N MET A 240 -15.71 1.81 -13.32
CA MET A 240 -16.39 3.04 -13.75
C MET A 240 -16.14 3.30 -15.24
N ARG A 241 -14.90 3.21 -15.72
CA ARG A 241 -14.60 3.39 -17.16
C ARG A 241 -15.40 2.47 -18.07
N LYS A 242 -15.62 1.21 -17.66
CA LYS A 242 -16.35 0.21 -18.46
C LYS A 242 -17.85 0.51 -18.57
N VAL A 243 -18.47 1.12 -17.55
CA VAL A 243 -19.93 1.32 -17.51
C VAL A 243 -20.37 2.73 -17.94
N LEU A 244 -19.44 3.68 -18.05
CA LEU A 244 -19.73 5.08 -18.34
C LEU A 244 -19.62 5.49 -19.82
N GLY A 245 -19.12 4.59 -20.67
CA GLY A 245 -18.96 4.83 -22.11
C GLY A 245 -17.87 5.85 -22.45
N ALA A 246 -17.99 6.48 -23.62
CA ALA A 246 -16.94 7.35 -24.18
C ALA A 246 -16.56 8.55 -23.29
N GLN A 247 -17.49 9.06 -22.47
CA GLN A 247 -17.21 10.16 -21.55
C GLN A 247 -16.07 9.83 -20.59
N ALA A 248 -15.94 8.57 -20.15
CA ALA A 248 -14.89 8.14 -19.24
C ALA A 248 -13.52 7.96 -19.91
N LEU A 249 -13.43 8.12 -21.23
CA LEU A 249 -12.17 8.07 -21.99
C LEU A 249 -11.59 9.47 -22.23
N MET A 250 -12.38 10.53 -22.03
CA MET A 250 -11.90 11.90 -22.19
C MET A 250 -10.91 12.25 -21.08
N ASP A 251 -9.80 12.90 -21.44
CA ASP A 251 -8.80 13.38 -20.48
C ASP A 251 -9.39 14.40 -19.49
N SER A 252 -10.31 15.24 -19.97
CA SER A 252 -11.06 16.20 -19.15
C SER A 252 -12.09 15.56 -18.20
N SER A 253 -12.33 14.26 -18.30
CA SER A 253 -13.25 13.57 -17.40
C SER A 253 -12.63 13.40 -16.01
N TRP A 254 -13.46 13.10 -15.01
CA TRP A 254 -12.95 12.72 -13.70
C TRP A 254 -12.17 11.40 -13.72
N LEU A 255 -12.20 10.66 -14.83
CA LEU A 255 -11.37 9.50 -15.10
C LEU A 255 -10.24 9.86 -16.08
N GLY A 256 -9.74 11.09 -16.08
CA GLY A 256 -8.52 11.47 -16.79
C GLY A 256 -7.25 10.86 -16.19
N ASP A 257 -6.10 11.48 -16.46
CA ASP A 257 -4.78 11.06 -15.95
C ASP A 257 -4.72 10.87 -14.42
N ALA A 258 -5.37 11.74 -13.65
CA ALA A 258 -5.40 11.69 -12.20
C ALA A 258 -6.02 10.40 -11.64
N SER A 259 -6.84 9.70 -12.42
CA SER A 259 -7.44 8.42 -12.02
C SER A 259 -6.45 7.25 -11.98
N PHE A 260 -5.22 7.44 -12.49
CA PHE A 260 -4.14 6.47 -12.36
C PHE A 260 -3.36 6.59 -11.04
N LEU A 261 -3.74 7.51 -10.14
CA LEU A 261 -3.14 7.63 -8.81
C LEU A 261 -3.06 6.28 -8.07
N PRO A 262 -4.16 5.47 -7.98
CA PRO A 262 -4.11 4.17 -7.33
C PRO A 262 -3.08 3.20 -7.94
N ASN A 263 -2.86 3.27 -9.27
CA ASN A 263 -1.85 2.44 -9.95
C ASN A 263 -0.44 2.79 -9.47
N ALA A 264 -0.11 4.08 -9.36
CA ALA A 264 1.19 4.49 -8.83
C ALA A 264 1.36 4.08 -7.36
N THR A 265 0.33 4.30 -6.54
CA THR A 265 0.39 3.92 -5.12
C THR A 265 0.42 2.41 -4.89
N SER A 266 -0.02 1.59 -5.85
CA SER A 266 0.05 0.12 -5.76
C SER A 266 1.49 -0.39 -5.75
N ALA A 267 2.44 0.35 -6.33
CA ALA A 267 3.86 0.03 -6.32
C ALA A 267 4.63 0.70 -5.16
N ALA A 268 4.23 1.93 -4.77
CA ALA A 268 4.87 2.68 -3.69
C ALA A 268 4.65 2.01 -2.31
N GLU A 269 5.59 2.20 -1.37
CA GLU A 269 5.52 1.70 0.02
C GLU A 269 5.37 0.17 0.16
N GLY A 270 5.69 -0.55 -0.91
CA GLY A 270 5.53 -2.00 -1.03
C GLY A 270 4.53 -2.33 -2.13
N ASP A 271 5.04 -3.01 -3.15
CA ASP A 271 4.23 -3.57 -4.22
C ASP A 271 3.11 -4.47 -3.65
N ASN A 272 1.91 -4.34 -4.20
CA ASN A 272 0.74 -5.07 -3.71
C ASN A 272 0.94 -6.58 -3.71
N THR A 273 1.56 -7.15 -4.73
CA THR A 273 1.83 -8.60 -4.80
C THR A 273 2.86 -9.03 -3.77
N VAL A 274 3.86 -8.19 -3.50
CA VAL A 274 4.79 -8.43 -2.38
C VAL A 274 4.06 -8.39 -1.04
N MET A 275 3.09 -7.48 -0.85
CA MET A 275 2.30 -7.40 0.39
C MET A 275 1.37 -8.61 0.57
N GLU A 276 0.74 -9.08 -0.50
CA GLU A 276 -0.08 -10.30 -0.49
C GLU A 276 0.77 -11.52 -0.09
N LEU A 277 1.94 -11.68 -0.72
CA LEU A 277 2.86 -12.78 -0.39
C LEU A 277 3.44 -12.66 1.01
N LYS A 278 3.65 -11.43 1.51
CA LYS A 278 4.12 -11.20 2.87
C LYS A 278 3.15 -11.74 3.91
N VAL A 279 1.84 -11.60 3.72
CA VAL A 279 0.82 -12.19 4.61
C VAL A 279 1.02 -13.70 4.73
N VAL A 280 1.16 -14.38 3.59
CA VAL A 280 1.38 -15.84 3.57
C VAL A 280 2.74 -16.22 4.15
N GLN A 281 3.79 -15.45 3.83
CA GLN A 281 5.13 -15.70 4.34
C GLN A 281 5.20 -15.57 5.87
N ASP A 282 4.52 -14.58 6.45
CA ASP A 282 4.50 -14.39 7.91
C ASP A 282 3.75 -15.53 8.61
N MET A 283 2.68 -16.07 8.00
CA MET A 283 2.01 -17.29 8.48
C MET A 283 2.95 -18.51 8.48
N VAL A 284 3.65 -18.74 7.36
CA VAL A 284 4.57 -19.89 7.19
C VAL A 284 5.77 -19.80 8.14
N ARG A 285 6.27 -18.58 8.39
CA ARG A 285 7.37 -18.32 9.33
C ARG A 285 6.94 -18.34 10.80
N GLY A 286 5.65 -18.59 11.08
CA GLY A 286 5.11 -18.63 12.44
C GLY A 286 5.08 -17.26 13.14
N ARG A 287 5.10 -16.16 12.37
CA ARG A 287 4.96 -14.80 12.91
C ARG A 287 3.49 -14.48 13.22
N THR A 288 2.57 -14.98 12.41
CA THR A 288 1.13 -14.90 12.64
C THR A 288 0.53 -16.32 12.62
N SER A 289 -0.59 -16.51 13.32
CA SER A 289 -1.21 -17.84 13.42
C SER A 289 -1.79 -18.27 12.06
N ILE A 290 -1.47 -19.50 11.64
CA ILE A 290 -2.07 -20.15 10.47
C ILE A 290 -3.57 -20.40 10.68
N LEU A 291 -3.98 -20.74 11.90
CA LEU A 291 -5.37 -20.93 12.29
C LEU A 291 -5.75 -19.87 13.33
N PRO A 292 -6.18 -18.67 12.90
CA PRO A 292 -6.56 -17.61 13.82
C PRO A 292 -7.95 -17.91 14.43
N LEU A 293 -8.01 -18.83 15.40
CA LEU A 293 -9.26 -19.32 16.00
C LEU A 293 -10.15 -18.19 16.54
N GLY A 294 -9.55 -17.18 17.16
CA GLY A 294 -10.29 -15.99 17.62
C GLY A 294 -10.94 -15.20 16.48
N LEU A 295 -10.30 -15.15 15.30
CA LEU A 295 -10.87 -14.53 14.11
C LEU A 295 -12.00 -15.40 13.53
N PHE A 296 -11.84 -16.72 13.51
CA PHE A 296 -12.88 -17.65 13.05
C PHE A 296 -14.14 -17.58 13.91
N ALA A 297 -13.97 -17.55 15.23
CA ALA A 297 -15.07 -17.42 16.17
C ALA A 297 -15.81 -16.10 15.92
N LYS A 298 -15.09 -14.97 15.90
CA LYS A 298 -15.68 -13.64 15.62
C LYS A 298 -16.40 -13.60 14.28
N ALA A 299 -15.79 -14.10 13.21
CA ALA A 299 -16.45 -14.14 11.90
C ALA A 299 -17.74 -14.96 11.96
N THR A 300 -17.70 -16.17 12.55
CA THR A 300 -18.84 -17.09 12.62
C THR A 300 -19.99 -16.55 13.46
N PHE A 301 -19.70 -15.98 14.64
CA PHE A 301 -20.74 -15.50 15.55
C PHE A 301 -21.28 -14.13 15.14
N SER A 302 -20.41 -13.21 14.72
CA SER A 302 -20.81 -11.83 14.39
C SER A 302 -21.40 -11.71 12.98
N CYS A 303 -20.96 -12.54 12.02
CA CYS A 303 -21.42 -12.48 10.63
C CYS A 303 -22.27 -13.70 10.21
N GLY A 304 -22.65 -14.56 11.15
CA GLY A 304 -23.59 -15.67 10.93
C GLY A 304 -23.20 -16.63 9.78
N PRO A 305 -24.15 -17.03 8.90
CA PRO A 305 -23.90 -17.95 7.79
C PRO A 305 -22.76 -17.52 6.86
N GLN A 306 -22.60 -16.22 6.62
CA GLN A 306 -21.59 -15.72 5.71
C GLN A 306 -20.21 -15.68 6.35
N GLY A 307 -20.13 -15.41 7.65
CA GLY A 307 -18.93 -15.65 8.44
C GLY A 307 -18.43 -17.09 8.33
N ARG A 308 -19.35 -18.07 8.48
CA ARG A 308 -19.03 -19.50 8.28
C ARG A 308 -18.53 -19.79 6.86
N ARG A 309 -19.12 -19.16 5.84
CA ARG A 309 -18.67 -19.30 4.45
C ARG A 309 -17.26 -18.75 4.25
N ALA A 310 -16.95 -17.58 4.79
CA ALA A 310 -15.61 -16.99 4.70
C ALA A 310 -14.55 -17.87 5.38
N VAL A 311 -14.88 -18.45 6.55
CA VAL A 311 -14.01 -19.42 7.24
C VAL A 311 -13.81 -20.66 6.37
N ALA A 312 -14.89 -21.22 5.80
CA ALA A 312 -14.80 -22.37 4.92
C ALA A 312 -13.92 -22.10 3.68
N VAL A 313 -14.07 -20.94 3.04
CA VAL A 313 -13.23 -20.53 1.89
C VAL A 313 -11.76 -20.50 2.29
N TYR A 314 -11.43 -19.85 3.42
CA TYR A 314 -10.04 -19.81 3.91
C TYR A 314 -9.49 -21.22 4.16
N LEU A 315 -10.25 -22.07 4.86
CA LEU A 315 -9.83 -23.44 5.19
C LEU A 315 -9.64 -24.31 3.95
N ILE A 316 -10.51 -24.19 2.94
CA ILE A 316 -10.37 -24.92 1.66
C ILE A 316 -9.07 -24.53 0.95
N ARG A 317 -8.76 -23.22 0.90
CA ARG A 317 -7.52 -22.73 0.27
C ARG A 317 -6.28 -23.16 1.05
N LEU A 318 -6.34 -23.08 2.37
CA LEU A 318 -5.26 -23.54 3.25
C LEU A 318 -5.02 -25.05 3.09
N LEU A 319 -6.08 -25.87 3.08
CA LEU A 319 -5.98 -27.30 2.87
C LEU A 319 -5.36 -27.63 1.52
N ARG A 320 -5.79 -26.95 0.44
CA ARG A 320 -5.17 -27.12 -0.88
C ARG A 320 -3.68 -26.78 -0.86
N ALA A 321 -3.28 -25.68 -0.20
CA ALA A 321 -1.87 -25.32 -0.07
C ALA A 321 -1.07 -26.36 0.72
N GLN A 322 -1.65 -26.91 1.80
CA GLN A 322 -1.03 -27.97 2.59
C GLN A 322 -0.87 -29.28 1.80
N LEU A 323 -1.88 -29.67 1.02
CA LEU A 323 -1.83 -30.86 0.16
C LEU A 323 -0.75 -30.73 -0.93
N LEU A 324 -0.56 -29.53 -1.48
CA LEU A 324 0.49 -29.27 -2.47
C LEU A 324 1.90 -29.20 -1.86
N GLY A 325 2.03 -28.96 -0.55
CA GLY A 325 3.31 -28.81 0.14
C GLY A 325 4.20 -27.76 -0.53
N LYS A 326 5.45 -28.12 -0.88
CA LYS A 326 6.38 -27.21 -1.57
C LYS A 326 5.89 -26.74 -2.95
N ARG A 327 5.04 -27.51 -3.63
CA ARG A 327 4.50 -27.12 -4.94
C ARG A 327 3.56 -25.91 -4.85
N ALA A 328 2.99 -25.63 -3.67
CA ALA A 328 2.18 -24.43 -3.46
C ALA A 328 2.96 -23.12 -3.73
N LEU A 329 4.30 -23.13 -3.59
CA LEU A 329 5.15 -21.98 -3.89
C LEU A 329 5.18 -21.62 -5.39
N GLN A 330 4.77 -22.54 -6.26
CA GLN A 330 4.67 -22.32 -7.70
C GLN A 330 3.25 -21.88 -8.12
N ASP A 331 2.25 -22.04 -7.23
CA ASP A 331 0.86 -21.63 -7.48
C ASP A 331 0.64 -20.22 -6.89
N GLY A 332 1.12 -19.19 -7.60
CA GLY A 332 1.03 -17.80 -7.15
C GLY A 332 -0.41 -17.33 -6.91
N GLN A 333 -1.37 -17.83 -7.71
CA GLN A 333 -2.79 -17.52 -7.54
C GLN A 333 -3.34 -18.10 -6.24
N LEU A 334 -2.98 -19.33 -5.87
CA LEU A 334 -3.39 -19.93 -4.59
C LEU A 334 -2.86 -19.15 -3.38
N LEU A 335 -1.59 -18.72 -3.43
CA LEU A 335 -1.00 -17.90 -2.35
C LEU A 335 -1.75 -16.57 -2.22
N LYS A 336 -2.09 -15.95 -3.35
CA LYS A 336 -2.87 -14.73 -3.39
C LYS A 336 -4.29 -14.94 -2.85
N ASP A 337 -4.99 -15.97 -3.30
CA ASP A 337 -6.32 -16.36 -2.81
C ASP A 337 -6.33 -16.57 -1.28
N LEU A 338 -5.26 -17.16 -0.73
CA LEU A 338 -5.12 -17.37 0.71
C LEU A 338 -4.97 -16.03 1.47
N ALA A 339 -4.14 -15.12 0.97
CA ALA A 339 -3.99 -13.78 1.54
C ALA A 339 -5.31 -12.99 1.53
N TRP A 340 -6.04 -13.05 0.41
CA TRP A 340 -7.33 -12.37 0.24
C TRP A 340 -8.44 -13.00 1.10
N ALA A 341 -8.50 -14.33 1.20
CA ALA A 341 -9.45 -15.01 2.09
C ALA A 341 -9.21 -14.64 3.57
N ARG A 342 -7.94 -14.50 3.96
CA ARG A 342 -7.56 -14.05 5.30
C ARG A 342 -7.94 -12.58 5.54
N ALA A 343 -7.68 -11.71 4.58
CA ALA A 343 -8.07 -10.31 4.64
C ALA A 343 -9.60 -10.14 4.73
N HIS A 344 -10.35 -10.94 3.97
CA HIS A 344 -11.80 -10.97 4.02
C HIS A 344 -12.33 -11.31 5.42
N LEU A 345 -11.78 -12.32 6.09
CA LEU A 345 -12.15 -12.64 7.47
C LEU A 345 -11.94 -11.44 8.40
N ARG A 346 -10.82 -10.72 8.25
CA ARG A 346 -10.53 -9.55 9.08
C ARG A 346 -11.51 -8.41 8.81
N ILE A 347 -11.77 -8.08 7.54
CA ILE A 347 -12.75 -7.07 7.14
C ILE A 347 -14.13 -7.36 7.73
N LEU A 348 -14.61 -8.61 7.63
CA LEU A 348 -15.92 -9.00 8.18
C LEU A 348 -16.00 -8.70 9.68
N THR A 349 -14.97 -9.10 10.43
CA THR A 349 -14.97 -8.89 11.88
C THR A 349 -14.84 -7.41 12.27
N THR A 350 -14.09 -6.62 11.52
CA THR A 350 -13.98 -5.16 11.76
C THR A 350 -15.29 -4.44 11.42
N TRP A 351 -15.90 -4.78 10.29
CA TRP A 351 -17.16 -4.16 9.86
C TRP A 351 -18.32 -4.50 10.78
N SER A 352 -18.41 -5.75 11.24
CA SER A 352 -19.47 -6.16 12.18
C SER A 352 -19.40 -5.38 13.48
N LYS A 353 -18.21 -5.24 14.07
CA LYS A 353 -18.01 -4.44 15.29
C LYS A 353 -18.44 -2.98 15.11
N ALA A 354 -18.19 -2.39 13.95
CA ALA A 354 -18.61 -1.03 13.66
C ALA A 354 -20.13 -0.90 13.59
N CYS A 355 -20.83 -1.90 13.06
CA CYS A 355 -22.29 -1.92 13.01
C CYS A 355 -22.95 -2.08 14.40
N ASP A 356 -22.23 -2.65 15.37
CA ASP A 356 -22.71 -2.85 16.74
C ASP A 356 -22.50 -1.61 17.65
N SER A 357 -21.81 -0.56 17.16
CA SER A 357 -21.53 0.66 17.94
C SER A 357 -22.78 1.56 18.08
N PRO A 358 -23.16 2.00 19.29
CA PRO A 358 -24.37 2.81 19.52
C PRO A 358 -24.40 4.15 18.79
N SER A 359 -23.23 4.71 18.46
CA SER A 359 -23.08 6.03 17.81
C SER A 359 -23.38 6.03 16.31
N ASP A 360 -23.45 4.86 15.68
CA ASP A 360 -23.56 4.68 14.23
C ASP A 360 -24.79 3.82 13.90
N ALA A 361 -25.87 4.00 14.68
CA ALA A 361 -27.16 3.30 14.62
C ALA A 361 -27.84 3.46 13.25
N ARG A 362 -27.26 2.85 12.23
CA ARG A 362 -27.91 2.55 10.96
C ARG A 362 -28.71 1.26 11.19
N PRO A 363 -29.98 1.22 10.76
CA PRO A 363 -30.84 0.08 10.99
C PRO A 363 -30.14 -1.19 10.52
N ALA A 364 -30.09 -2.19 11.42
CA ALA A 364 -29.53 -3.53 11.24
C ALA A 364 -29.31 -3.84 9.75
N VAL A 365 -28.09 -3.57 9.26
CA VAL A 365 -27.86 -3.53 7.82
C VAL A 365 -28.12 -4.92 7.29
N SER A 366 -29.24 -5.07 6.59
CA SER A 366 -29.60 -6.26 5.84
C SER A 366 -28.34 -6.78 5.14
N SER A 367 -28.15 -8.10 5.13
CA SER A 367 -27.02 -8.80 4.49
C SER A 367 -26.77 -8.41 3.02
N SER A 368 -27.62 -7.55 2.43
CA SER A 368 -27.40 -6.86 1.16
C SER A 368 -26.07 -6.11 1.03
N TRP A 369 -25.50 -5.56 2.13
CA TRP A 369 -24.17 -4.93 2.07
C TRP A 369 -23.11 -5.96 1.72
N LEU A 370 -23.20 -7.15 2.33
CA LEU A 370 -22.24 -8.22 2.15
C LEU A 370 -22.33 -8.82 0.76
N GLN A 371 -23.54 -8.97 0.21
CA GLN A 371 -23.71 -9.36 -1.19
C GLN A 371 -23.10 -8.35 -2.16
N SER A 372 -23.17 -7.05 -1.84
CA SER A 372 -22.57 -5.99 -2.65
C SER A 372 -21.04 -6.07 -2.60
N TYR A 373 -20.50 -6.26 -1.40
CA TYR A 373 -19.08 -6.46 -1.14
C TYR A 373 -18.53 -7.72 -1.82
N GLU A 374 -19.15 -8.89 -1.63
CA GLU A 374 -18.67 -10.17 -2.17
C GLU A 374 -18.72 -10.19 -3.71
N ARG A 375 -19.70 -9.52 -4.32
CA ARG A 375 -19.81 -9.42 -5.78
C ARG A 375 -18.62 -8.72 -6.42
N VAL A 376 -17.99 -7.78 -5.71
CA VAL A 376 -16.89 -7.01 -6.24
C VAL A 376 -15.59 -7.53 -5.66
N LEU A 377 -15.39 -7.42 -4.34
CA LEU A 377 -14.10 -7.72 -3.72
C LEU A 377 -13.72 -9.20 -3.78
N MET A 378 -14.66 -10.14 -3.65
CA MET A 378 -14.33 -11.58 -3.69
C MET A 378 -14.21 -12.14 -5.11
N ARG A 379 -14.48 -11.32 -6.14
CA ARG A 379 -14.03 -11.59 -7.51
C ARG A 379 -12.57 -11.17 -7.71
N PHE A 380 -11.98 -10.50 -6.72
CA PHE A 380 -10.58 -10.13 -6.73
C PHE A 380 -9.76 -11.07 -5.86
N PRO A 381 -8.53 -11.37 -6.32
CA PRO A 381 -7.93 -10.85 -7.56
C PRO A 381 -8.49 -11.49 -8.84
N VAL A 382 -8.56 -10.71 -9.94
CA VAL A 382 -8.75 -11.28 -11.28
C VAL A 382 -7.62 -12.30 -11.49
N PRO A 383 -7.93 -13.54 -11.92
CA PRO A 383 -6.89 -14.52 -12.22
C PRO A 383 -5.87 -13.87 -13.15
N VAL A 384 -4.59 -13.91 -12.76
CA VAL A 384 -3.53 -13.68 -13.75
C VAL A 384 -3.71 -14.83 -14.74
N GLN A 385 -3.99 -14.53 -16.01
CA GLN A 385 -4.12 -15.58 -17.03
C GLN A 385 -2.86 -16.45 -16.94
N ALA A 386 -3.07 -17.75 -16.74
CA ALA A 386 -2.03 -18.74 -16.52
C ALA A 386 -1.22 -19.00 -17.80
#